data_AF-A0A2E9LI77-F1
#
_entry.id   AF-A0A2E9LI77-F1
#
_cell.length_a   1.000
_cell.length_b   1.000
_cell.length_c   1.000
_cell.angle_alpha   90.00
_cell.angle_beta   90.00
_cell.angle_gamma   90.00
#
_symmetry.space_group_name_H-M   'P 1'
#
loop_
_entity.id
_entity.type
_entity.pdbx_description
1 polymer ?
#
loop_
_entity_poly.entity_id
_entity_poly.type
_entity_poly.pdbx_seq_one_letter_code
_entity_poly.pdbx_strand_id
1 'polypeptide(L)'
;PTSLFGHSTAAIPFSNHNQAPRNMYQTSMVKQAIAGRPSLVDTYRCDIHAHSLVYPMRPMVTTLGYEDTTTNGTGTGQEAIVAIMSYSGYNQEDSVLFNIHAAQRGLGDIFSTHAYRAELRQTGTEQEQFEIPDKNCTGKQNPEAYTHLSADGVVNVGAFVKGGDVLIGRTCTSLVYNQSGEQELSKIDRSVHLPRKPGVEGVVARVARYMSKDGNPSISIIIRQHRRVMRGDKWSSRHGQKGTVGRLVPAEDMPFSAKTGMIPDIVMNPHAIPSRMTIGHLMETLMGKAVAAGAIDGDATAFSGRDVEEIGDALEKSGYNRHGTEMFVDGRSGQQMEAAVFVGPIYYQRLSHLVEKKIHSRARTGPRAVLTRQPLEGRSKDGGLRFGEMERDSLLAHGAAFTQVDKMVTCSDEFSVYVCANCGTFASPPSTNAFRYKTEFRTKPMCTTCRTHDCKLAKIPYAFKLLTQELLAMGIVARMTLRPRDLST
;
A
#
# COMPACT_ATOMS: atom_id res chain seq x y z
N PRO A 1 15.17 -3.69 37.90
CA PRO A 1 15.92 -3.89 36.62
C PRO A 1 15.06 -3.65 35.37
N THR A 2 13.84 -4.17 35.35
CA THR A 2 12.87 -4.07 34.23
C THR A 2 12.49 -2.64 33.84
N SER A 3 12.47 -1.71 34.81
CA SER A 3 12.22 -0.27 34.59
C SER A 3 13.30 0.44 33.76
N LEU A 4 14.42 -0.20 33.45
CA LEU A 4 15.43 0.31 32.51
C LEU A 4 14.87 0.40 31.08
N PHE A 5 13.94 -0.49 30.74
CA PHE A 5 13.40 -0.61 29.39
C PHE A 5 12.27 0.39 29.15
N GLY A 6 12.25 0.98 27.95
CA GLY A 6 11.09 1.72 27.47
C GLY A 6 9.89 0.80 27.25
N HIS A 7 8.70 1.40 27.15
CA HIS A 7 7.42 0.68 27.04
C HIS A 7 7.41 -0.43 25.96
N SER A 8 7.83 -0.12 24.73
CA SER A 8 7.84 -1.11 23.64
C SER A 8 8.84 -2.25 23.84
N THR A 9 9.92 -2.01 24.59
CA THR A 9 10.93 -3.04 24.89
C THR A 9 10.47 -3.92 26.05
N ALA A 10 9.78 -3.33 27.04
CA ALA A 10 9.24 -4.05 28.18
C ALA A 10 8.15 -5.07 27.78
N ALA A 11 7.48 -4.85 26.65
CA ALA A 11 6.50 -5.76 26.07
C ALA A 11 7.09 -7.02 25.39
N ILE A 12 8.42 -7.09 25.23
CA ILE A 12 9.12 -8.21 24.60
C ILE A 12 9.37 -9.30 25.66
N PRO A 13 8.81 -10.51 25.50
CA PRO A 13 9.08 -11.61 26.41
C PRO A 13 10.54 -12.06 26.28
N PHE A 14 11.17 -12.45 27.39
CA PHE A 14 12.55 -12.97 27.42
C PHE A 14 13.56 -12.08 26.67
N SER A 15 13.42 -10.76 26.76
CA SER A 15 14.21 -9.81 25.96
C SER A 15 15.72 -9.92 26.22
N ASN A 16 16.13 -10.38 27.40
CA ASN A 16 17.52 -10.65 27.79
C ASN A 16 18.14 -11.86 27.05
N HIS A 17 17.36 -12.71 26.39
CA HIS A 17 17.83 -13.87 25.61
C HIS A 17 17.91 -13.60 24.10
N ASN A 18 17.53 -12.40 23.65
CA ASN A 18 17.63 -12.03 22.24
C ASN A 18 18.88 -11.18 21.98
N GLN A 19 19.38 -11.25 20.75
CA GLN A 19 20.39 -10.30 20.28
C GLN A 19 19.85 -8.85 20.31
N ALA A 20 20.65 -7.89 20.77
CA ALA A 20 20.27 -6.48 20.87
C ALA A 20 19.58 -5.88 19.62
N PRO A 21 20.06 -6.05 18.36
CA PRO A 21 19.38 -5.51 17.19
C PRO A 21 17.98 -6.08 16.96
N ARG A 22 17.71 -7.31 17.41
CA ARG A 22 16.38 -7.95 17.27
C ARG A 22 15.36 -7.29 18.18
N ASN A 23 15.75 -7.00 19.42
CA ASN A 23 14.91 -6.22 20.33
C ASN A 23 14.65 -4.82 19.76
N MET A 24 15.67 -4.16 19.19
CA MET A 24 15.48 -2.86 18.53
C MET A 24 14.49 -2.94 17.37
N TYR A 25 14.62 -3.96 16.50
CA TYR A 25 13.66 -4.15 15.42
C TYR A 25 12.24 -4.35 15.94
N GLN A 26 12.06 -5.16 16.98
CA GLN A 26 10.75 -5.37 17.55
C GLN A 26 10.13 -4.08 18.07
N THR A 27 10.89 -3.24 18.78
CA THR A 27 10.37 -1.96 19.28
C THR A 27 9.84 -1.04 18.18
N SER A 28 10.40 -1.14 16.97
CA SER A 28 9.90 -0.44 15.78
C SER A 28 8.67 -1.14 15.18
N MET A 29 8.66 -2.47 15.16
CA MET A 29 7.57 -3.27 14.59
C MET A 29 6.28 -3.24 15.40
N VAL A 30 6.36 -3.19 16.74
CA VAL A 30 5.17 -3.03 17.61
C VAL A 30 4.37 -1.79 17.24
N LYS A 31 5.04 -0.70 16.83
CA LYS A 31 4.37 0.54 16.38
C LYS A 31 3.63 0.38 15.05
N GLN A 32 3.96 -0.66 14.28
CA GLN A 32 3.35 -0.96 12.99
C GLN A 32 2.30 -2.07 13.07
N ALA A 33 2.20 -2.75 14.22
CA ALA A 33 1.22 -3.80 14.47
C ALA A 33 -0.19 -3.22 14.44
N ILE A 34 -1.12 -3.98 13.85
CA ILE A 34 -2.53 -3.60 13.80
C ILE A 34 -3.19 -4.02 15.11
N ALA A 35 -3.60 -3.04 15.91
CA ALA A 35 -4.34 -3.28 17.14
C ALA A 35 -5.82 -3.58 16.87
N GLY A 36 -6.48 -4.29 17.80
CA GLY A 36 -7.91 -4.56 17.75
C GLY A 36 -8.76 -3.30 17.82
N ARG A 37 -8.62 -2.56 18.92
CA ARG A 37 -9.24 -1.24 19.08
C ARG A 37 -8.20 -0.24 19.57
N PRO A 38 -7.63 0.59 18.69
CA PRO A 38 -6.68 1.63 19.10
C PRO A 38 -7.26 2.63 20.12
N SER A 39 -8.59 2.78 20.15
CA SER A 39 -9.31 3.62 21.10
C SER A 39 -10.70 3.06 21.36
N LEU A 40 -11.26 3.30 22.55
CA LEU A 40 -12.67 3.02 22.85
C LEU A 40 -13.63 3.86 22.00
N VAL A 41 -13.16 4.99 21.47
CA VAL A 41 -13.92 5.94 20.65
C VAL A 41 -13.71 5.67 19.15
N ASP A 42 -13.03 4.59 18.77
CA ASP A 42 -12.71 4.27 17.36
C ASP A 42 -13.97 4.26 16.45
N THR A 43 -15.10 3.79 16.98
CA THR A 43 -16.42 3.84 16.31
C THR A 43 -16.83 5.26 15.91
N TYR A 44 -16.42 6.27 16.68
CA TYR A 44 -16.77 7.68 16.45
C TYR A 44 -15.66 8.50 15.77
N ARG A 45 -14.46 7.94 15.58
CA ARG A 45 -13.33 8.66 14.97
C ARG A 45 -13.45 8.72 13.44
N CYS A 46 -13.03 9.86 12.88
CA CYS A 46 -13.02 10.11 11.44
C CYS A 46 -11.57 10.18 10.93
N ASP A 47 -10.74 9.18 11.21
CA ASP A 47 -9.36 9.16 10.73
C ASP A 47 -9.29 8.92 9.22
N ILE A 48 -8.26 9.47 8.57
CA ILE A 48 -8.08 9.35 7.10
C ILE A 48 -7.91 7.87 6.72
N HIS A 49 -7.07 7.16 7.47
CA HIS A 49 -6.89 5.73 7.34
C HIS A 49 -6.70 5.12 8.73
N ALA A 50 -7.47 4.08 9.04
CA ALA A 50 -7.21 3.26 10.21
C ALA A 50 -7.37 1.77 9.86
N HIS A 51 -6.74 0.94 10.66
CA HIS A 51 -6.86 -0.51 10.61
C HIS A 51 -7.18 -1.01 12.00
N SER A 52 -8.17 -1.89 12.08
CA SER A 52 -8.62 -2.47 13.34
C SER A 52 -8.71 -3.99 13.15
N LEU A 53 -8.01 -4.75 13.98
CA LEU A 53 -8.03 -6.22 13.95
C LEU A 53 -9.40 -6.71 14.44
N VAL A 54 -9.99 -7.70 13.76
CA VAL A 54 -11.35 -8.17 14.06
C VAL A 54 -11.39 -8.93 15.38
N TYR A 55 -10.43 -9.82 15.61
CA TYR A 55 -10.35 -10.69 16.78
C TYR A 55 -9.01 -10.52 17.51
N PRO A 56 -8.77 -9.40 18.21
CA PRO A 56 -7.57 -9.24 19.02
C PRO A 56 -7.53 -10.27 20.16
N MET A 57 -6.34 -10.80 20.44
CA MET A 57 -6.12 -11.68 21.58
C MET A 57 -5.13 -11.04 22.57
N ARG A 58 -5.23 -11.44 23.83
CA ARG A 58 -4.18 -11.19 24.83
C ARG A 58 -3.09 -12.26 24.63
N PRO A 59 -1.79 -11.89 24.63
CA PRO A 59 -0.72 -12.89 24.59
C PRO A 59 -0.79 -13.81 25.82
N MET A 60 -0.56 -15.10 25.63
CA MET A 60 -0.50 -16.10 26.71
C MET A 60 0.74 -15.91 27.58
N VAL A 61 1.85 -15.57 26.94
CA VAL A 61 3.12 -15.24 27.60
C VAL A 61 3.21 -13.72 27.74
N THR A 62 2.98 -13.20 28.94
CA THR A 62 2.97 -11.77 29.25
C THR A 62 4.24 -11.34 29.98
N THR A 63 4.43 -10.03 30.07
CA THR A 63 5.44 -9.42 30.93
C THR A 63 4.72 -8.42 31.83
N LEU A 64 5.25 -8.15 33.02
CA LEU A 64 4.70 -7.11 33.91
C LEU A 64 4.55 -5.76 33.18
N GLY A 65 5.56 -5.41 32.37
CA GLY A 65 5.53 -4.21 31.55
C GLY A 65 4.48 -4.22 30.43
N TYR A 66 3.99 -5.39 30.00
CA TYR A 66 2.84 -5.48 29.09
C TYR A 66 1.52 -5.34 29.87
N GLU A 67 1.42 -5.95 31.04
CA GLU A 67 0.21 -5.96 31.88
C GLU A 67 -0.13 -4.60 32.46
N ASP A 68 0.88 -3.83 32.88
CA ASP A 68 0.74 -2.48 33.42
C ASP A 68 0.27 -1.46 32.36
N THR A 69 0.04 -1.90 31.11
CA THR A 69 -0.20 -1.00 29.99
C THR A 69 -1.59 -1.19 29.38
N THR A 70 -2.13 -0.10 28.84
CA THR A 70 -3.43 -0.09 28.15
C THR A 70 -3.46 -1.00 26.91
N THR A 71 -2.29 -1.45 26.44
CA THR A 71 -2.12 -2.45 25.37
C THR A 71 -2.78 -3.79 25.72
N ASN A 72 -2.79 -4.15 27.00
CA ASN A 72 -3.42 -5.39 27.48
C ASN A 72 -4.91 -5.47 27.14
N GLY A 73 -5.62 -4.33 27.20
CA GLY A 73 -7.05 -4.25 26.89
C GLY A 73 -7.40 -4.19 25.40
N THR A 74 -6.42 -3.93 24.52
CA THR A 74 -6.68 -3.67 23.09
C THR A 74 -6.21 -4.79 22.17
N GLY A 75 -5.15 -5.53 22.56
CA GLY A 75 -4.55 -6.62 21.79
C GLY A 75 -3.96 -6.17 20.45
N THR A 76 -2.68 -6.45 20.23
CA THR A 76 -1.91 -6.04 19.03
C THR A 76 -1.70 -7.14 18.00
N GLY A 77 -2.31 -8.30 18.22
CA GLY A 77 -2.01 -9.53 17.50
C GLY A 77 -2.89 -10.68 17.97
N GLN A 78 -2.50 -11.88 17.56
CA GLN A 78 -3.19 -13.13 17.84
C GLN A 78 -2.17 -14.21 18.18
N GLU A 79 -2.59 -15.15 19.02
CA GLU A 79 -1.85 -16.39 19.21
C GLU A 79 -1.99 -17.24 17.94
N ALA A 80 -0.87 -17.73 17.44
CA ALA A 80 -0.81 -18.63 16.30
C ALA A 80 0.00 -19.87 16.66
N ILE A 81 -0.45 -21.05 16.24
CA ILE A 81 0.35 -22.26 16.36
C ILE A 81 1.44 -22.23 15.29
N VAL A 82 2.70 -22.20 15.71
CA VAL A 82 3.84 -22.11 14.82
C VAL A 82 4.64 -23.39 14.85
N ALA A 83 4.84 -23.97 13.67
CA ALA A 83 5.73 -25.10 13.46
C ALA A 83 7.04 -24.62 12.82
N ILE A 84 8.17 -25.04 13.39
CA ILE A 84 9.50 -24.72 12.86
C ILE A 84 10.00 -25.91 12.05
N MET A 85 9.85 -25.83 10.72
CA MET A 85 10.29 -26.87 9.78
C MET A 85 10.43 -26.30 8.36
N SER A 86 11.28 -26.90 7.53
CA SER A 86 11.31 -26.62 6.10
C SER A 86 10.18 -27.39 5.41
N TYR A 87 9.28 -26.70 4.71
CA TYR A 87 8.15 -27.35 4.04
C TYR A 87 7.90 -26.75 2.66
N SER A 88 7.82 -27.62 1.64
CA SER A 88 7.50 -27.25 0.24
C SER A 88 8.38 -26.14 -0.41
N GLY A 89 9.47 -25.70 0.23
CA GLY A 89 10.36 -24.62 -0.25
C GLY A 89 9.79 -23.19 -0.16
N TYR A 90 8.49 -23.02 0.07
CA TYR A 90 7.80 -21.71 0.09
C TYR A 90 7.92 -20.94 1.42
N ASN A 91 8.76 -21.41 2.35
CA ASN A 91 9.13 -20.69 3.58
C ASN A 91 10.62 -20.29 3.62
N GLN A 92 11.33 -20.30 2.49
CA GLN A 92 12.71 -19.79 2.42
C GLN A 92 12.77 -18.25 2.42
N GLU A 93 13.92 -17.67 2.78
CA GLU A 93 14.16 -16.21 2.70
C GLU A 93 13.07 -15.33 3.38
N ASP A 94 12.82 -15.57 4.67
CA ASP A 94 11.84 -14.83 5.48
C ASP A 94 10.39 -14.88 4.96
N SER A 95 10.08 -15.87 4.12
CA SER A 95 8.70 -16.22 3.83
C SER A 95 8.15 -17.19 4.88
N VAL A 96 6.86 -17.05 5.18
CA VAL A 96 6.12 -17.98 6.05
C VAL A 96 5.00 -18.63 5.27
N LEU A 97 4.76 -19.91 5.52
CA LEU A 97 3.55 -20.58 5.07
C LEU A 97 2.44 -20.27 6.05
N PHE A 98 1.23 -20.10 5.53
CA PHE A 98 0.07 -19.73 6.34
C PHE A 98 -1.10 -20.64 6.00
N ASN A 99 -1.79 -21.13 7.02
CA ASN A 99 -2.97 -21.98 6.87
C ASN A 99 -4.15 -21.16 6.35
N ILE A 100 -4.64 -21.51 5.15
CA ILE A 100 -5.74 -20.78 4.52
C ILE A 100 -7.06 -20.93 5.29
N HIS A 101 -7.32 -22.08 5.93
CA HIS A 101 -8.56 -22.30 6.68
C HIS A 101 -8.55 -21.51 7.99
N ALA A 102 -7.39 -21.39 8.64
CA ALA A 102 -7.23 -20.50 9.80
C ALA A 102 -7.54 -19.04 9.41
N ALA A 103 -7.00 -18.58 8.28
CA ALA A 103 -7.30 -17.25 7.75
C ALA A 103 -8.81 -17.09 7.42
N GLN A 104 -9.44 -18.10 6.81
CA GLN A 104 -10.88 -18.07 6.49
C GLN A 104 -11.77 -18.05 7.73
N ARG A 105 -11.29 -18.63 8.85
CA ARG A 105 -11.97 -18.62 10.16
C ARG A 105 -11.75 -17.30 10.93
N GLY A 106 -10.98 -16.37 10.39
CA GLY A 106 -10.78 -15.03 10.96
C GLY A 106 -9.39 -14.76 11.56
N LEU A 107 -8.43 -15.69 11.45
CA LEU A 107 -7.06 -15.43 11.85
C LEU A 107 -6.45 -14.34 10.97
N GLY A 108 -6.07 -13.24 11.59
CA GLY A 108 -5.46 -12.08 10.97
C GLY A 108 -6.43 -11.13 10.29
N ASP A 109 -7.74 -11.35 10.32
CA ASP A 109 -8.71 -10.49 9.63
C ASP A 109 -8.71 -9.06 10.18
N ILE A 110 -8.75 -8.07 9.28
CA ILE A 110 -8.78 -6.65 9.64
C ILE A 110 -9.95 -5.93 8.99
N PHE A 111 -10.45 -4.90 9.67
CA PHE A 111 -11.24 -3.84 9.05
C PHE A 111 -10.31 -2.67 8.72
N SER A 112 -10.25 -2.28 7.46
CA SER A 112 -9.61 -1.05 7.03
C SER A 112 -10.67 0.01 6.81
N THR A 113 -10.52 1.17 7.47
CA THR A 113 -11.40 2.31 7.29
C THR A 113 -10.68 3.41 6.52
N HIS A 114 -11.42 4.09 5.66
CA HIS A 114 -10.94 5.23 4.90
C HIS A 114 -11.97 6.36 4.97
N ALA A 115 -11.54 7.55 5.40
CA ALA A 115 -12.38 8.74 5.38
C ALA A 115 -12.22 9.53 4.08
N TYR A 116 -13.34 9.87 3.46
CA TYR A 116 -13.44 10.78 2.32
C TYR A 116 -14.15 12.03 2.80
N ARG A 117 -13.54 13.20 2.58
CA ARG A 117 -14.06 14.48 3.08
C ARG A 117 -14.34 15.42 1.93
N ALA A 118 -15.44 16.16 2.01
CA ALA A 118 -15.76 17.27 1.15
C ALA A 118 -16.20 18.46 2.01
N GLU A 119 -15.76 19.65 1.61
CA GLU A 119 -16.15 20.93 2.21
C GLU A 119 -16.66 21.81 1.08
N LEU A 120 -17.82 22.46 1.29
CA LEU A 120 -18.33 23.43 0.33
C LEU A 120 -17.58 24.74 0.49
N ARG A 121 -17.01 25.22 -0.61
CA ARG A 121 -16.39 26.54 -0.64
C ARG A 121 -17.35 27.52 -1.31
N GLN A 122 -17.59 28.63 -0.65
CA GLN A 122 -18.27 29.78 -1.25
C GLN A 122 -17.21 30.84 -1.52
N THR A 123 -16.86 31.05 -2.78
CA THR A 123 -15.83 32.03 -3.17
C THR A 123 -16.45 32.97 -4.19
N GLY A 124 -17.01 34.10 -3.75
CA GLY A 124 -17.49 35.20 -4.59
C GLY A 124 -18.42 34.77 -5.74
N THR A 125 -17.82 34.42 -6.88
CA THR A 125 -18.48 33.96 -8.11
C THR A 125 -18.72 32.46 -8.20
N GLU A 126 -18.00 31.63 -7.43
CA GLU A 126 -18.20 30.18 -7.35
C GLU A 126 -19.08 29.84 -6.14
N GLN A 127 -20.25 29.25 -6.41
CA GLN A 127 -21.13 28.68 -5.39
C GLN A 127 -21.12 27.15 -5.51
N GLU A 128 -20.62 26.49 -4.47
CA GLU A 128 -20.66 25.03 -4.36
C GLU A 128 -21.89 24.56 -3.57
N GLN A 129 -22.55 23.50 -4.06
CA GLN A 129 -23.70 22.87 -3.40
C GLN A 129 -23.54 21.35 -3.38
N PHE A 130 -24.10 20.71 -2.35
CA PHE A 130 -24.27 19.26 -2.32
C PHE A 130 -25.60 18.92 -2.99
N GLU A 131 -25.51 18.37 -4.20
CA GLU A 131 -26.67 17.93 -4.98
C GLU A 131 -26.25 16.79 -5.92
N ILE A 132 -27.22 16.05 -6.44
CA ILE A 132 -26.97 15.11 -7.52
C ILE A 132 -26.70 15.92 -8.80
N PRO A 133 -25.57 15.73 -9.50
CA PRO A 133 -25.28 16.49 -10.71
C PRO A 133 -26.32 16.28 -11.82
N ASP A 134 -26.88 17.39 -12.31
CA ASP A 134 -27.85 17.43 -13.42
C ASP A 134 -27.26 16.87 -14.73
N LYS A 135 -28.13 16.54 -15.70
CA LYS A 135 -27.70 16.07 -17.03
C LYS A 135 -26.88 17.10 -17.80
N ASN A 136 -27.07 18.39 -17.50
CA ASN A 136 -26.40 19.51 -18.17
C ASN A 136 -25.05 19.87 -17.53
N CYS A 137 -24.61 19.16 -16.48
CA CYS A 137 -23.32 19.42 -15.83
C CYS A 137 -22.14 18.98 -16.71
N THR A 138 -21.13 19.83 -16.78
CA THR A 138 -19.87 19.51 -17.46
C THR A 138 -19.00 18.62 -16.56
N GLY A 139 -18.38 17.58 -17.15
CA GLY A 139 -17.52 16.64 -16.43
C GLY A 139 -18.24 15.47 -15.74
N LYS A 140 -19.55 15.30 -15.99
CA LYS A 140 -20.34 14.20 -15.43
C LYS A 140 -19.78 12.84 -15.83
N GLN A 141 -19.71 11.92 -14.86
CA GLN A 141 -19.32 10.54 -15.10
C GLN A 141 -20.50 9.71 -15.63
N ASN A 142 -20.27 8.42 -15.86
CA ASN A 142 -21.33 7.49 -16.26
C ASN A 142 -22.50 7.55 -15.25
N PRO A 143 -23.76 7.53 -15.70
CA PRO A 143 -24.92 7.62 -14.82
C PRO A 143 -24.94 6.57 -13.70
N GLU A 144 -24.41 5.37 -13.97
CA GLU A 144 -24.32 4.26 -13.01
C GLU A 144 -23.55 4.62 -11.73
N ALA A 145 -22.56 5.52 -11.82
CA ALA A 145 -21.73 5.91 -10.68
C ALA A 145 -22.51 6.71 -9.60
N TYR A 146 -23.67 7.27 -9.96
CA TYR A 146 -24.49 8.10 -9.06
C TYR A 146 -25.65 7.32 -8.45
N THR A 147 -25.78 6.02 -8.74
CA THR A 147 -26.92 5.18 -8.31
C THR A 147 -27.08 5.11 -6.79
N HIS A 148 -25.97 5.20 -6.05
CA HIS A 148 -25.96 5.07 -4.59
C HIS A 148 -26.24 6.38 -3.85
N LEU A 149 -26.42 7.51 -4.55
CA LEU A 149 -26.70 8.81 -3.93
C LEU A 149 -28.18 8.92 -3.51
N SER A 150 -28.39 9.46 -2.31
CA SER A 150 -29.72 9.89 -1.84
C SER A 150 -30.11 11.25 -2.45
N ALA A 151 -31.35 11.69 -2.20
CA ALA A 151 -31.85 13.01 -2.63
C ALA A 151 -30.94 14.18 -2.19
N ASP A 152 -30.24 14.04 -1.07
CA ASP A 152 -29.30 15.03 -0.55
C ASP A 152 -27.95 15.06 -1.30
N GLY A 153 -27.77 14.22 -2.33
CA GLY A 153 -26.50 14.07 -3.04
C GLY A 153 -25.42 13.32 -2.25
N VAL A 154 -25.78 12.56 -1.22
CA VAL A 154 -24.84 11.82 -0.36
C VAL A 154 -25.22 10.35 -0.30
N VAL A 155 -24.23 9.45 -0.28
CA VAL A 155 -24.48 8.00 -0.17
C VAL A 155 -25.05 7.61 1.21
N ASN A 156 -25.94 6.63 1.23
CA ASN A 156 -26.54 6.11 2.45
C ASN A 156 -25.58 5.18 3.23
N VAL A 157 -25.71 5.19 4.56
CA VAL A 157 -25.01 4.24 5.44
C VAL A 157 -25.48 2.81 5.13
N GLY A 158 -24.54 1.88 5.02
CA GLY A 158 -24.81 0.48 4.65
C GLY A 158 -24.73 0.18 3.15
N ALA A 159 -24.63 1.20 2.29
CA ALA A 159 -24.45 0.98 0.86
C ALA A 159 -23.08 0.33 0.59
N PHE A 160 -23.08 -0.69 -0.27
CA PHE A 160 -21.86 -1.29 -0.81
C PHE A 160 -21.41 -0.49 -2.03
N VAL A 161 -20.21 0.07 -1.98
CA VAL A 161 -19.64 0.92 -3.03
C VAL A 161 -18.39 0.30 -3.64
N LYS A 162 -18.26 0.45 -4.95
CA LYS A 162 -17.14 -0.05 -5.77
C LYS A 162 -16.34 1.11 -6.35
N GLY A 163 -15.12 0.80 -6.81
CA GLY A 163 -14.23 1.79 -7.42
C GLY A 163 -14.90 2.48 -8.61
N GLY A 164 -15.01 3.81 -8.54
CA GLY A 164 -15.71 4.64 -9.52
C GLY A 164 -17.04 5.21 -9.07
N ASP A 165 -17.65 4.68 -8.01
CA ASP A 165 -18.90 5.20 -7.47
C ASP A 165 -18.70 6.57 -6.82
N VAL A 166 -19.70 7.43 -6.96
CA VAL A 166 -19.72 8.75 -6.35
C VAL A 166 -20.23 8.64 -4.92
N LEU A 167 -19.44 9.18 -3.99
CA LEU A 167 -19.76 9.18 -2.56
C LEU A 167 -20.47 10.46 -2.12
N ILE A 168 -20.00 11.59 -2.66
CA ILE A 168 -20.53 12.94 -2.38
C ILE A 168 -20.72 13.64 -3.71
N GLY A 169 -21.98 13.84 -4.10
CA GLY A 169 -22.40 14.72 -5.17
C GLY A 169 -22.07 16.16 -4.82
N ARG A 170 -21.22 16.81 -5.62
CA ARG A 170 -20.86 18.21 -5.44
C ARG A 170 -20.82 18.91 -6.78
N THR A 171 -21.61 19.97 -6.91
CA THR A 171 -21.62 20.84 -8.08
C THR A 171 -21.01 22.19 -7.72
N CYS A 172 -20.26 22.77 -8.67
CA CYS A 172 -19.79 24.14 -8.59
C CYS A 172 -20.42 24.91 -9.73
N THR A 173 -21.17 25.96 -9.40
CA THR A 173 -21.71 26.88 -10.39
C THR A 173 -20.72 28.02 -10.58
N SER A 174 -20.24 28.20 -11.80
CA SER A 174 -19.27 29.24 -12.16
C SER A 174 -19.72 29.96 -13.43
N LEU A 175 -19.52 31.28 -13.45
CA LEU A 175 -19.80 32.14 -14.60
C LEU A 175 -18.72 31.92 -15.66
N VAL A 176 -19.12 31.38 -16.82
CA VAL A 176 -18.24 31.18 -17.96
C VAL A 176 -18.68 32.13 -19.07
N TYR A 177 -17.69 32.76 -19.71
CA TYR A 177 -17.93 33.60 -20.88
C TYR A 177 -17.98 32.73 -22.12
N ASN A 178 -19.09 32.80 -22.85
CA ASN A 178 -19.23 32.14 -24.13
C ASN A 178 -18.35 32.79 -25.21
N GLN A 179 -18.20 32.09 -26.34
CA GLN A 179 -17.41 32.57 -27.49
C GLN A 179 -17.93 33.91 -28.05
N SER A 180 -19.19 34.25 -27.76
CA SER A 180 -19.89 35.50 -28.08
C SER A 180 -19.74 36.61 -27.00
N GLY A 181 -19.09 36.35 -25.87
CA GLY A 181 -18.87 37.31 -24.78
C GLY A 181 -20.02 37.43 -23.77
N GLU A 182 -21.10 36.66 -23.94
CA GLU A 182 -22.22 36.59 -22.98
C GLU A 182 -21.87 35.72 -21.77
N GLN A 183 -22.39 36.10 -20.59
CA GLN A 183 -22.20 35.37 -19.35
C GLN A 183 -23.21 34.22 -19.26
N GLU A 184 -22.73 32.98 -19.28
CA GLU A 184 -23.55 31.80 -18.99
C GLU A 184 -23.14 31.15 -17.67
N LEU A 185 -24.14 30.68 -16.93
CA LEU A 185 -23.95 29.89 -15.72
C LEU A 185 -23.63 28.45 -16.12
N SER A 186 -22.37 28.05 -15.94
CA SER A 186 -21.96 26.66 -16.13
C SER A 186 -21.94 25.93 -14.79
N LYS A 187 -22.56 24.75 -14.74
CA LYS A 187 -22.41 23.82 -13.62
C LYS A 187 -21.31 22.81 -13.94
N ILE A 188 -20.31 22.71 -13.07
CA ILE A 188 -19.20 21.78 -13.16
C ILE A 188 -19.35 20.73 -12.07
N ASP A 189 -19.24 19.45 -12.44
CA ASP A 189 -19.20 18.36 -11.47
C ASP A 189 -17.82 18.31 -10.77
N ARG A 190 -17.82 18.52 -9.44
CA ARG A 190 -16.64 18.39 -8.57
C ARG A 190 -16.84 17.31 -7.49
N SER A 191 -17.67 16.30 -7.79
CA SER A 191 -18.04 15.22 -6.88
C SER A 191 -16.84 14.41 -6.40
N VAL A 192 -16.92 13.92 -5.16
CA VAL A 192 -15.92 13.03 -4.57
C VAL A 192 -16.30 11.59 -4.91
N HIS A 193 -15.42 10.92 -5.64
CA HIS A 193 -15.60 9.54 -6.07
C HIS A 193 -14.62 8.60 -5.37
N LEU A 194 -15.02 7.34 -5.26
CA LEU A 194 -14.11 6.28 -4.86
C LEU A 194 -13.11 6.06 -6.01
N PRO A 195 -11.78 6.00 -5.74
CA PRO A 195 -10.80 5.81 -6.79
C PRO A 195 -11.10 4.55 -7.62
N ARG A 196 -11.07 4.67 -8.96
CA ARG A 196 -11.29 3.57 -9.93
C ARG A 196 -10.10 2.61 -9.96
N LYS A 197 -9.88 1.89 -8.86
CA LYS A 197 -8.75 0.98 -8.68
C LYS A 197 -9.24 -0.43 -8.37
N PRO A 198 -8.55 -1.45 -8.91
CA PRO A 198 -8.86 -2.83 -8.57
C PRO A 198 -8.66 -3.05 -7.06
N GLY A 199 -9.64 -3.68 -6.42
CA GLY A 199 -9.61 -4.00 -4.98
C GLY A 199 -10.10 -2.88 -4.04
N VAL A 200 -10.46 -1.70 -4.57
CA VAL A 200 -11.06 -0.63 -3.76
C VAL A 200 -12.58 -0.80 -3.77
N GLU A 201 -13.07 -1.42 -2.71
CA GLU A 201 -14.48 -1.63 -2.43
C GLU A 201 -14.73 -1.55 -0.92
N GLY A 202 -15.97 -1.32 -0.53
CA GLY A 202 -16.32 -1.35 0.88
C GLY A 202 -17.75 -0.95 1.15
N VAL A 203 -18.12 -1.01 2.43
CA VAL A 203 -19.43 -0.60 2.90
C VAL A 203 -19.30 0.77 3.54
N VAL A 204 -20.23 1.67 3.23
CA VAL A 204 -20.33 2.97 3.90
C VAL A 204 -20.70 2.72 5.36
N ALA A 205 -19.75 2.92 6.26
CA ALA A 205 -19.93 2.67 7.69
C ALA A 205 -20.58 3.87 8.38
N ARG A 206 -20.24 5.09 7.95
CA ARG A 206 -20.75 6.31 8.59
C ARG A 206 -20.67 7.51 7.66
N VAL A 207 -21.62 8.42 7.83
CA VAL A 207 -21.64 9.76 7.24
C VAL A 207 -21.75 10.77 8.38
N ALA A 208 -20.75 11.65 8.50
CA ALA A 208 -20.72 12.71 9.48
C ALA A 208 -20.84 14.07 8.76
N ARG A 209 -21.84 14.86 9.15
CA ARG A 209 -22.06 16.23 8.67
C ARG A 209 -21.68 17.19 9.79
N TYR A 210 -20.89 18.20 9.49
CA TYR A 210 -20.44 19.19 10.46
C TYR A 210 -20.11 20.52 9.78
N MET A 211 -20.00 21.58 10.57
CA MET A 211 -19.53 22.88 10.11
C MET A 211 -18.03 23.00 10.35
N SER A 212 -17.29 23.41 9.33
CA SER A 212 -15.87 23.75 9.44
C SER A 212 -15.70 24.98 10.35
N LYS A 213 -14.47 25.25 10.79
CA LYS A 213 -14.16 26.46 11.59
C LYS A 213 -14.55 27.75 10.85
N ASP A 214 -14.50 27.70 9.52
CA ASP A 214 -14.82 28.82 8.64
C ASP A 214 -16.33 28.97 8.38
N GLY A 215 -17.17 28.18 9.05
CA GLY A 215 -18.63 28.19 8.84
C GLY A 215 -19.09 27.46 7.59
N ASN A 216 -18.19 26.75 6.90
CA ASN A 216 -18.54 25.99 5.69
C ASN A 216 -19.13 24.62 6.04
N PRO A 217 -20.26 24.21 5.43
CA PRO A 217 -20.79 22.87 5.58
C PRO A 217 -19.84 21.82 4.98
N SER A 218 -19.53 20.82 5.80
CA SER A 218 -18.58 19.75 5.50
C SER A 218 -19.18 18.37 5.76
N ILE A 219 -18.79 17.42 4.92
CA ILE A 219 -19.23 16.02 5.01
C ILE A 219 -18.01 15.12 5.02
N SER A 220 -17.95 14.21 5.99
CA SER A 220 -16.98 13.12 6.07
C SER A 220 -17.69 11.78 5.98
N ILE A 221 -17.31 10.97 4.99
CA ILE A 221 -17.82 9.63 4.78
C ILE A 221 -16.73 8.63 5.13
N ILE A 222 -17.05 7.65 5.95
CA ILE A 222 -16.14 6.56 6.31
C ILE A 222 -16.59 5.31 5.58
N ILE A 223 -15.69 4.77 4.77
CA ILE A 223 -15.86 3.48 4.12
C ILE A 223 -15.06 2.45 4.91
N ARG A 224 -15.70 1.34 5.24
CA ARG A 224 -15.08 0.20 5.90
C ARG A 224 -14.97 -0.96 4.92
N GLN A 225 -13.78 -1.52 4.81
CA GLN A 225 -13.47 -2.70 4.01
C GLN A 225 -12.99 -3.82 4.93
N HIS A 226 -13.61 -5.00 4.83
CA HIS A 226 -13.10 -6.22 5.45
C HIS A 226 -11.97 -6.77 4.60
N ARG A 227 -10.84 -7.10 5.22
CA ARG A 227 -9.63 -7.56 4.53
C ARG A 227 -9.05 -8.80 5.19
N ARG A 228 -9.12 -9.90 4.45
CA ARG A 228 -8.49 -11.17 4.82
C ARG A 228 -6.97 -11.13 4.63
N VAL A 229 -6.30 -12.15 5.15
CA VAL A 229 -4.86 -12.36 4.93
C VAL A 229 -4.60 -12.74 3.48
N MET A 230 -3.67 -12.05 2.83
CA MET A 230 -3.28 -12.34 1.45
C MET A 230 -1.79 -12.66 1.35
N ARG A 231 -1.40 -13.31 0.23
CA ARG A 231 0.01 -13.55 -0.07
C ARG A 231 0.77 -12.23 -0.14
N GLY A 232 1.95 -12.22 0.47
CA GLY A 232 2.87 -11.10 0.62
C GLY A 232 2.55 -10.12 1.76
N ASP A 233 1.43 -10.29 2.48
CA ASP A 233 1.17 -9.48 3.67
C ASP A 233 2.25 -9.74 4.72
N LYS A 234 2.63 -8.68 5.45
CA LYS A 234 3.71 -8.76 6.44
C LYS A 234 3.21 -9.12 7.83
N TRP A 235 3.94 -10.04 8.45
CA TRP A 235 3.73 -10.51 9.80
C TRP A 235 5.03 -10.44 10.59
N SER A 236 4.95 -10.32 11.90
CA SER A 236 6.10 -10.37 12.80
C SER A 236 5.77 -11.12 14.08
N SER A 237 6.74 -11.87 14.61
CA SER A 237 6.72 -12.31 16.00
C SER A 237 7.10 -11.15 16.93
N ARG A 238 7.05 -11.37 18.25
CA ARG A 238 7.58 -10.44 19.26
C ARG A 238 9.11 -10.41 19.37
N HIS A 239 9.83 -11.15 18.54
CA HIS A 239 11.30 -11.26 18.60
C HIS A 239 12.00 -10.62 17.40
N GLY A 240 11.32 -9.69 16.71
CA GLY A 240 11.87 -9.03 15.52
C GLY A 240 12.02 -9.97 14.31
N GLN A 241 11.29 -11.08 14.30
CA GLN A 241 11.21 -12.02 13.19
C GLN A 241 10.07 -11.60 12.26
N LYS A 242 10.40 -10.74 11.29
CA LYS A 242 9.46 -10.33 10.25
C LYS A 242 9.49 -11.31 9.09
N GLY A 243 8.32 -11.54 8.49
CA GLY A 243 8.21 -12.31 7.28
C GLY A 243 7.01 -11.89 6.44
N THR A 244 6.98 -12.39 5.20
CA THR A 244 5.81 -12.23 4.32
C THR A 244 5.11 -13.56 4.13
N VAL A 245 3.79 -13.55 3.95
CA VAL A 245 3.05 -14.77 3.62
C VAL A 245 3.47 -15.24 2.22
N GLY A 246 4.32 -16.26 2.14
CA GLY A 246 4.82 -16.79 0.87
C GLY A 246 3.73 -17.56 0.11
N ARG A 247 3.10 -18.51 0.80
CA ARG A 247 1.99 -19.30 0.26
C ARG A 247 0.93 -19.56 1.33
N LEU A 248 -0.32 -19.42 0.90
CA LEU A 248 -1.49 -19.91 1.63
C LEU A 248 -1.69 -21.37 1.26
N VAL A 249 -1.67 -22.25 2.26
CA VAL A 249 -1.77 -23.71 2.08
C VAL A 249 -3.08 -24.21 2.69
N PRO A 250 -3.86 -25.06 1.99
CA PRO A 250 -5.01 -25.76 2.55
C PRO A 250 -4.65 -26.62 3.76
N ALA A 251 -5.57 -26.80 4.69
CA ALA A 251 -5.32 -27.48 5.96
C ALA A 251 -5.15 -28.99 5.72
N GLU A 252 -5.82 -29.51 4.70
CA GLU A 252 -5.65 -30.86 4.18
C GLU A 252 -4.21 -31.12 3.68
N ASP A 253 -3.54 -30.11 3.13
CA ASP A 253 -2.16 -30.20 2.64
C ASP A 253 -1.12 -29.84 3.71
N MET A 254 -1.56 -29.36 4.89
CA MET A 254 -0.64 -28.94 5.95
C MET A 254 -0.16 -30.14 6.75
N PRO A 255 1.09 -30.12 7.23
CA PRO A 255 1.58 -31.16 8.11
C PRO A 255 0.85 -31.06 9.46
N PHE A 256 0.50 -32.20 10.04
CA PHE A 256 -0.24 -32.24 11.32
C PHE A 256 0.45 -33.15 12.33
N SER A 257 0.24 -32.89 13.61
CA SER A 257 0.82 -33.70 14.68
C SER A 257 0.19 -35.10 14.72
N ALA A 258 1.02 -36.15 14.73
CA ALA A 258 0.59 -37.54 14.77
C ALA A 258 -0.17 -37.89 16.07
N LYS A 259 0.18 -37.22 17.18
CA LYS A 259 -0.39 -37.49 18.51
C LYS A 259 -1.65 -36.68 18.76
N THR A 260 -1.61 -35.38 18.46
CA THR A 260 -2.67 -34.44 18.85
C THR A 260 -3.63 -34.11 17.71
N GLY A 261 -3.28 -34.42 16.46
CA GLY A 261 -4.02 -33.97 15.27
C GLY A 261 -3.92 -32.45 15.04
N MET A 262 -3.03 -31.75 15.75
CA MET A 262 -2.86 -30.30 15.66
C MET A 262 -2.29 -29.91 14.30
N ILE A 263 -2.94 -28.95 13.64
CA ILE A 263 -2.50 -28.36 12.37
C ILE A 263 -1.93 -26.97 12.68
N PRO A 264 -0.69 -26.65 12.27
CA PRO A 264 -0.11 -25.35 12.53
C PRO A 264 -0.78 -24.26 11.69
N ASP A 265 -0.88 -23.06 12.26
CA ASP A 265 -1.38 -21.87 11.56
C ASP A 265 -0.31 -21.27 10.67
N ILE A 266 0.94 -21.27 11.15
CA ILE A 266 2.09 -20.71 10.45
C ILE A 266 3.23 -21.74 10.47
N VAL A 267 3.90 -21.93 9.34
CA VAL A 267 5.14 -22.73 9.29
C VAL A 267 6.31 -21.80 8.96
N MET A 268 7.23 -21.72 9.90
CA MET A 268 8.46 -20.91 9.84
C MET A 268 9.65 -21.80 9.50
N ASN A 269 10.59 -21.28 8.73
CA ASN A 269 11.79 -22.00 8.36
C ASN A 269 12.83 -22.04 9.50
N PRO A 270 13.41 -23.21 9.80
CA PRO A 270 14.40 -23.37 10.86
C PRO A 270 15.67 -22.55 10.65
N HIS A 271 16.10 -22.28 9.41
CA HIS A 271 17.32 -21.50 9.11
C HIS A 271 17.27 -20.06 9.62
N ALA A 272 16.07 -19.56 9.91
CA ALA A 272 15.87 -18.23 10.47
C ALA A 272 16.31 -18.13 11.95
N ILE A 273 16.44 -19.23 12.69
CA ILE A 273 16.77 -19.19 14.13
C ILE A 273 18.29 -19.08 14.37
N PRO A 274 19.16 -19.96 13.82
CA PRO A 274 20.60 -19.91 14.11
C PRO A 274 21.26 -18.61 13.65
N SER A 275 20.87 -18.11 12.47
CA SER A 275 21.43 -16.88 11.89
C SER A 275 21.04 -15.61 12.65
N ARG A 276 19.93 -15.64 13.39
CA ARG A 276 19.36 -14.47 14.08
C ARG A 276 19.51 -14.50 15.58
N MET A 277 19.86 -15.65 16.13
CA MET A 277 20.11 -15.85 17.56
C MET A 277 18.93 -15.34 18.42
N THR A 278 17.70 -15.59 17.98
CA THR A 278 16.47 -15.22 18.69
C THR A 278 16.00 -16.38 19.58
N ILE A 279 16.76 -16.65 20.64
CA ILE A 279 16.45 -17.76 21.56
C ILE A 279 15.15 -17.50 22.32
N GLY A 280 14.87 -16.23 22.65
CA GLY A 280 13.62 -15.85 23.30
C GLY A 280 12.37 -16.30 22.52
N HIS A 281 12.44 -16.41 21.19
CA HIS A 281 11.34 -16.91 20.37
C HIS A 281 11.02 -18.38 20.66
N LEU A 282 12.06 -19.20 20.85
CA LEU A 282 11.91 -20.61 21.21
C LEU A 282 11.40 -20.75 22.65
N MET A 283 11.90 -19.92 23.57
CA MET A 283 11.44 -19.89 24.95
C MET A 283 9.97 -19.46 25.06
N GLU A 284 9.55 -18.42 24.32
CA GLU A 284 8.15 -17.99 24.23
C GLU A 284 7.26 -19.14 23.72
N THR A 285 7.72 -19.87 22.71
CA THR A 285 6.97 -21.01 22.14
C THR A 285 6.82 -22.18 23.13
N LEU A 286 7.90 -22.53 23.85
CA LEU A 286 7.87 -23.55 24.90
C LEU A 286 6.94 -23.15 26.05
N MET A 287 7.11 -21.92 26.54
CA MET A 287 6.31 -21.39 27.63
C MET A 287 4.84 -21.28 27.24
N GLY A 288 4.55 -20.79 26.04
CA GLY A 288 3.19 -20.71 25.51
C GLY A 288 2.52 -22.08 25.46
N LYS A 289 3.27 -23.12 25.09
CA LYS A 289 2.76 -24.50 25.12
C LYS A 289 2.45 -25.00 26.52
N ALA A 290 3.32 -24.69 27.49
CA ALA A 290 3.12 -25.05 28.89
C ALA A 290 1.93 -24.32 29.53
N VAL A 291 1.76 -23.03 29.20
CA VAL A 291 0.61 -22.21 29.61
C VAL A 291 -0.68 -22.75 28.98
N ALA A 292 -0.66 -23.09 27.69
CA ALA A 292 -1.81 -23.66 27.00
C ALA A 292 -2.22 -25.04 27.58
N ALA A 293 -1.26 -25.80 28.11
CA ALA A 293 -1.52 -27.06 28.83
C ALA A 293 -2.00 -26.85 30.28
N GLY A 294 -2.05 -25.61 30.78
CA GLY A 294 -2.44 -25.28 32.16
C GLY A 294 -1.39 -25.65 33.21
N ALA A 295 -0.13 -25.82 32.81
CA ALA A 295 0.93 -26.29 33.70
C ALA A 295 1.57 -25.16 34.52
N ILE A 296 1.67 -23.96 33.93
CA ILE A 296 2.36 -22.79 34.51
C ILE A 296 1.69 -21.48 34.11
N ASP A 297 1.97 -20.43 34.88
CA ASP A 297 1.64 -19.05 34.53
C ASP A 297 2.65 -18.47 33.54
N GLY A 298 2.18 -17.57 32.68
CA GLY A 298 2.89 -17.01 31.52
C GLY A 298 3.81 -15.82 31.78
N ASP A 299 4.47 -15.68 32.93
CA ASP A 299 5.38 -14.54 33.18
C ASP A 299 6.76 -14.71 32.52
N ALA A 300 7.02 -13.93 31.47
CA ALA A 300 8.29 -13.87 30.74
C ALA A 300 9.02 -12.53 30.90
N THR A 301 8.81 -11.86 32.04
CA THR A 301 9.47 -10.58 32.35
C THR A 301 10.99 -10.73 32.33
N ALA A 302 11.69 -9.77 31.70
CA ALA A 302 13.14 -9.81 31.59
C ALA A 302 13.83 -9.84 32.98
N PHE A 303 14.84 -10.68 33.13
CA PHE A 303 15.60 -10.93 34.37
C PHE A 303 14.84 -11.62 35.52
N SER A 304 13.53 -11.83 35.42
CA SER A 304 12.72 -12.52 36.43
C SER A 304 11.89 -13.66 35.87
N GLY A 305 11.98 -13.93 34.57
CA GLY A 305 11.28 -15.03 33.91
C GLY A 305 11.80 -16.40 34.37
N ARG A 306 10.98 -17.42 34.16
CA ARG A 306 11.30 -18.81 34.54
C ARG A 306 12.43 -19.40 33.69
N ASP A 307 13.17 -20.31 34.30
CA ASP A 307 14.22 -21.07 33.62
C ASP A 307 13.64 -22.09 32.63
N VAL A 308 14.40 -22.40 31.59
CA VAL A 308 13.97 -23.33 30.53
C VAL A 308 13.72 -24.74 31.08
N GLU A 309 14.50 -25.17 32.06
CA GLU A 309 14.35 -26.49 32.68
C GLU A 309 13.03 -26.63 33.44
N GLU A 310 12.61 -25.59 34.17
CA GLU A 310 11.31 -25.59 34.87
C GLU A 310 10.14 -25.67 33.88
N ILE A 311 10.25 -24.97 32.75
CA ILE A 311 9.25 -25.02 31.67
C ILE A 311 9.20 -26.42 31.06
N GLY A 312 10.37 -27.05 30.84
CA GLY A 312 10.49 -28.40 30.33
C GLY A 312 9.88 -29.46 31.26
N ASP A 313 10.18 -29.40 32.55
CA ASP A 313 9.63 -30.29 33.57
C ASP A 313 8.11 -30.14 33.69
N ALA A 314 7.59 -28.91 33.56
CA ALA A 314 6.16 -28.65 33.55
C ALA A 314 5.46 -29.25 32.32
N LEU A 315 6.07 -29.14 31.13
CA LEU A 315 5.56 -29.75 29.90
C LEU A 315 5.51 -31.28 29.99
N GLU A 316 6.54 -31.88 30.57
CA GLU A 316 6.63 -33.33 30.76
C GLU A 316 5.51 -33.84 31.68
N LYS A 317 5.24 -33.12 32.78
CA LYS A 317 4.10 -33.40 33.68
C LYS A 317 2.75 -33.33 32.97
N SER A 318 2.61 -32.45 31.97
CA SER A 318 1.41 -32.34 31.15
C SER A 318 1.33 -33.37 30.01
N GLY A 319 2.28 -34.30 29.89
CA GLY A 319 2.28 -35.37 28.89
C GLY A 319 2.75 -34.93 27.49
N TYR A 320 3.39 -33.76 27.40
CA TYR A 320 4.11 -33.30 26.20
C TYR A 320 5.60 -33.64 26.31
N ASN A 321 6.31 -33.55 25.18
CA ASN A 321 7.77 -33.68 25.21
C ASN A 321 8.39 -32.47 25.94
N ARG A 322 9.34 -32.74 26.85
CA ARG A 322 10.16 -31.75 27.56
C ARG A 322 10.72 -30.66 26.62
N HIS A 323 11.13 -31.05 25.40
CA HIS A 323 11.72 -30.14 24.41
C HIS A 323 10.70 -29.45 23.49
N GLY A 324 9.39 -29.65 23.70
CA GLY A 324 8.33 -29.05 22.89
C GLY A 324 8.20 -29.63 21.47
N THR A 325 8.95 -30.67 21.13
CA THR A 325 8.92 -31.32 19.81
C THR A 325 7.84 -32.40 19.73
N GLU A 326 7.21 -32.54 18.57
CA GLU A 326 6.21 -33.56 18.28
C GLU A 326 6.49 -34.22 16.92
N MET A 327 6.07 -35.48 16.76
CA MET A 327 6.14 -36.16 15.47
C MET A 327 5.00 -35.67 14.58
N PHE A 328 5.32 -35.29 13.35
CA PHE A 328 4.35 -34.81 12.37
C PHE A 328 4.16 -35.83 11.25
N VAL A 329 2.99 -35.80 10.64
CA VAL A 329 2.65 -36.51 9.42
C VAL A 329 2.50 -35.47 8.31
N ASP A 330 3.06 -35.75 7.15
CA ASP A 330 2.88 -34.89 5.97
C ASP A 330 1.45 -35.04 5.44
N GLY A 331 0.71 -33.93 5.36
CA GLY A 331 -0.68 -33.92 4.91
C GLY A 331 -0.87 -34.34 3.46
N ARG A 332 0.19 -34.26 2.62
CA ARG A 332 0.12 -34.64 1.21
C ARG A 332 0.36 -36.12 0.97
N SER A 333 1.42 -36.66 1.57
CA SER A 333 1.82 -38.06 1.37
C SER A 333 1.17 -39.01 2.39
N GLY A 334 0.72 -38.50 3.54
CA GLY A 334 0.26 -39.31 4.66
C GLY A 334 1.38 -40.05 5.39
N GLN A 335 2.66 -39.81 5.02
CA GLN A 335 3.80 -40.44 5.65
C GLN A 335 4.23 -39.66 6.89
N GLN A 336 4.60 -40.38 7.94
CA GLN A 336 5.19 -39.78 9.13
C GLN A 336 6.59 -39.23 8.80
N MET A 337 6.87 -38.01 9.24
CA MET A 337 8.17 -37.37 9.06
C MET A 337 9.22 -38.07 9.91
N GLU A 338 10.45 -38.16 9.39
CA GLU A 338 11.58 -38.78 10.10
C GLU A 338 12.05 -37.96 11.29
N ALA A 339 11.96 -36.63 11.19
CA ALA A 339 12.39 -35.70 12.24
C ALA A 339 11.20 -35.14 13.03
N ALA A 340 11.38 -35.00 14.35
CA ALA A 340 10.42 -34.33 15.20
C ALA A 340 10.43 -32.81 14.92
N VAL A 341 9.25 -32.20 14.91
CA VAL A 341 9.05 -30.78 14.62
C VAL A 341 8.82 -30.03 15.93
N PHE A 342 9.51 -28.90 16.09
CA PHE A 342 9.27 -28.00 17.20
C PHE A 342 8.00 -27.17 16.92
N VAL A 343 7.00 -27.30 17.79
CA VAL A 343 5.70 -26.66 17.62
C VAL A 343 5.19 -26.10 18.95
N GLY A 344 4.63 -24.90 18.90
CA GLY A 344 3.89 -24.33 20.02
C GLY A 344 3.17 -23.05 19.63
N PRO A 345 2.30 -22.54 20.51
CA PRO A 345 1.66 -21.27 20.32
C PRO A 345 2.65 -20.13 20.55
N ILE A 346 2.58 -19.11 19.71
CA ILE A 346 3.34 -17.88 19.89
C ILE A 346 2.54 -16.68 19.38
N TYR A 347 2.76 -15.53 20.01
CA TYR A 347 2.01 -14.33 19.70
C TYR A 347 2.56 -13.62 18.44
N TYR A 348 1.76 -13.64 17.37
CA TYR A 348 2.07 -13.02 16.09
C TYR A 348 1.29 -11.72 15.87
N GLN A 349 1.94 -10.77 15.20
CA GLN A 349 1.41 -9.44 14.90
C GLN A 349 1.31 -9.26 13.38
N ARG A 350 0.12 -8.93 12.89
CA ARG A 350 -0.08 -8.47 11.50
C ARG A 350 0.36 -7.02 11.40
N LEU A 351 1.25 -6.71 10.45
CA LEU A 351 1.77 -5.36 10.27
C LEU A 351 0.88 -4.57 9.30
N SER A 352 0.89 -3.24 9.42
CA SER A 352 0.16 -2.31 8.53
C SER A 352 0.60 -2.33 7.05
N HIS A 353 1.66 -3.08 6.74
CA HIS A 353 2.22 -3.28 5.41
C HIS A 353 1.46 -4.35 4.62
N LEU A 354 0.35 -3.93 4.01
CA LEU A 354 -0.50 -4.78 3.17
C LEU A 354 -0.08 -4.72 1.70
N VAL A 355 -0.12 -5.86 0.99
CA VAL A 355 0.32 -5.95 -0.43
C VAL A 355 -0.54 -5.12 -1.36
N GLU A 356 -1.84 -5.13 -1.13
CA GLU A 356 -2.80 -4.37 -1.94
C GLU A 356 -2.51 -2.87 -1.89
N LYS A 357 -1.88 -2.36 -0.82
CA LYS A 357 -1.43 -0.97 -0.70
C LYS A 357 -0.13 -0.68 -1.46
N LYS A 358 0.61 -1.70 -1.88
CA LYS A 358 1.90 -1.57 -2.58
C LYS A 358 1.81 -1.82 -4.08
N ILE A 359 0.97 -2.77 -4.50
CA ILE A 359 0.82 -3.08 -5.93
C ILE A 359 0.23 -1.87 -6.68
N HIS A 360 0.92 -1.46 -7.73
CA HIS A 360 0.44 -0.45 -8.67
C HIS A 360 1.05 -0.70 -10.03
N SER A 361 0.26 -0.44 -11.07
CA SER A 361 0.69 -0.51 -12.46
C SER A 361 0.10 0.69 -13.18
N ARG A 362 0.80 1.15 -14.23
CA ARG A 362 0.37 2.28 -15.04
C ARG A 362 0.47 1.91 -16.51
N ALA A 363 -0.64 2.09 -17.21
CA ALA A 363 -0.65 2.02 -18.68
C ALA A 363 -0.08 3.30 -19.30
N ARG A 364 0.41 3.21 -20.54
CA ARG A 364 1.02 4.34 -21.28
C ARG A 364 0.11 5.57 -21.38
N THR A 365 -1.20 5.34 -21.48
CA THR A 365 -2.26 6.36 -21.61
C THR A 365 -2.64 7.05 -20.31
N GLY A 366 -1.93 6.80 -19.20
CA GLY A 366 -2.18 7.46 -17.93
C GLY A 366 -1.97 8.98 -17.97
N PRO A 367 -2.48 9.71 -16.95
CA PRO A 367 -2.37 11.15 -16.87
C PRO A 367 -0.90 11.61 -16.83
N ARG A 368 -0.67 12.83 -17.31
CA ARG A 368 0.64 13.46 -17.43
C ARG A 368 0.61 14.85 -16.81
N ALA A 369 1.75 15.29 -16.30
CA ALA A 369 1.93 16.65 -15.83
C ALA A 369 1.74 17.65 -16.99
N VAL A 370 1.03 18.75 -16.75
CA VAL A 370 0.73 19.75 -17.80
C VAL A 370 2.00 20.40 -18.31
N LEU A 371 2.92 20.76 -17.41
CA LEU A 371 4.16 21.45 -17.74
C LEU A 371 5.12 20.56 -18.53
N THR A 372 5.51 19.41 -17.97
CA THR A 372 6.57 18.55 -18.52
C THR A 372 6.05 17.44 -19.45
N ARG A 373 4.73 17.21 -19.50
CA ARG A 373 4.10 16.09 -20.22
C ARG A 373 4.61 14.70 -19.83
N GLN A 374 5.29 14.60 -18.70
CA GLN A 374 5.75 13.35 -18.12
C GLN A 374 4.64 12.69 -17.29
N PRO A 375 4.68 11.37 -17.06
CA PRO A 375 3.81 10.69 -16.11
C PRO A 375 3.75 11.40 -14.76
N LEU A 376 2.55 11.49 -14.15
CA LEU A 376 2.42 12.03 -12.80
C LEU A 376 3.17 11.16 -11.76
N GLU A 377 3.42 11.72 -10.59
CA GLU A 377 3.96 10.97 -9.45
C GLU A 377 2.87 10.46 -8.53
N GLY A 378 3.13 9.31 -7.92
CA GLY A 378 2.32 8.75 -6.84
C GLY A 378 1.17 7.87 -7.32
N ARG A 379 0.96 6.77 -6.59
CA ARG A 379 -0.10 5.80 -6.88
C ARG A 379 -1.49 6.44 -6.87
N SER A 380 -1.77 7.39 -5.99
CA SER A 380 -3.09 8.02 -5.86
C SER A 380 -3.55 8.68 -7.17
N LYS A 381 -2.62 9.19 -7.98
CA LYS A 381 -2.85 9.91 -9.24
C LYS A 381 -2.58 9.07 -10.49
N ASP A 382 -2.53 7.74 -10.34
CA ASP A 382 -2.09 6.80 -11.39
C ASP A 382 -0.75 7.20 -12.01
N GLY A 383 0.16 7.59 -11.12
CA GLY A 383 1.51 8.00 -11.46
C GLY A 383 2.41 6.84 -11.89
N GLY A 384 3.46 7.17 -12.63
CA GLY A 384 4.45 6.22 -13.12
C GLY A 384 5.55 5.92 -12.10
N LEU A 385 6.38 4.93 -12.42
CA LEU A 385 7.64 4.70 -11.73
C LEU A 385 8.71 5.62 -12.29
N ARG A 386 9.55 6.15 -11.40
CA ARG A 386 10.70 6.96 -11.79
C ARG A 386 11.82 6.03 -12.27
N PHE A 387 12.33 6.31 -13.47
CA PHE A 387 13.52 5.68 -14.00
C PHE A 387 14.68 6.66 -13.80
N GLY A 388 15.57 6.38 -12.85
CA GLY A 388 16.66 7.26 -12.45
C GLY A 388 17.96 6.98 -13.20
N GLU A 389 19.02 7.69 -12.80
CA GLU A 389 20.34 7.50 -13.39
C GLU A 389 20.91 6.10 -13.13
N MET A 390 20.66 5.50 -11.96
CA MET A 390 21.16 4.17 -11.64
C MET A 390 20.50 3.09 -12.50
N GLU A 391 19.19 3.18 -12.75
CA GLU A 391 18.50 2.25 -13.64
C GLU A 391 18.96 2.44 -15.10
N ARG A 392 19.22 3.67 -15.52
CA ARG A 392 19.82 3.98 -16.83
C ARG A 392 21.19 3.32 -16.97
N ASP A 393 22.06 3.51 -15.98
CA ASP A 393 23.43 2.99 -16.01
C ASP A 393 23.45 1.47 -15.98
N SER A 394 22.48 0.85 -15.29
CA SER A 394 22.28 -0.61 -15.32
C SER A 394 21.94 -1.11 -16.74
N LEU A 395 21.07 -0.42 -17.48
CA LEU A 395 20.77 -0.79 -18.88
C LEU A 395 21.96 -0.56 -19.81
N LEU A 396 22.72 0.51 -19.59
CA LEU A 396 23.94 0.82 -20.34
C LEU A 396 25.02 -0.25 -20.11
N ALA A 397 25.20 -0.70 -18.87
CA ALA A 397 26.14 -1.77 -18.53
C ALA A 397 25.79 -3.09 -19.22
N HIS A 398 24.49 -3.38 -19.41
CA HIS A 398 24.03 -4.52 -20.19
C HIS A 398 24.14 -4.33 -21.72
N GLY A 399 24.46 -3.13 -22.21
CA GLY A 399 24.49 -2.81 -23.64
C GLY A 399 23.11 -2.72 -24.29
N ALA A 400 22.04 -2.59 -23.51
CA ALA A 400 20.66 -2.61 -24.00
C ALA A 400 20.20 -1.25 -24.56
N ALA A 401 20.88 -0.76 -25.61
CA ALA A 401 20.67 0.58 -26.16
C ALA A 401 19.23 0.84 -26.64
N PHE A 402 18.62 -0.12 -27.35
CA PHE A 402 17.23 0.02 -27.82
C PHE A 402 16.23 0.09 -26.67
N THR A 403 16.41 -0.74 -25.63
CA THR A 403 15.57 -0.73 -24.42
C THR A 403 15.69 0.60 -23.69
N GLN A 404 16.89 1.16 -23.63
CA GLN A 404 17.12 2.46 -22.99
C GLN A 404 16.37 3.59 -23.72
N VAL A 405 16.43 3.63 -25.06
CA VAL A 405 15.66 4.61 -25.86
C VAL A 405 14.16 4.41 -25.67
N ASP A 406 13.68 3.17 -25.64
CA ASP A 406 12.27 2.85 -25.38
C ASP A 406 11.80 3.39 -24.02
N LYS A 407 12.55 3.11 -22.95
CA LYS A 407 12.15 3.50 -21.59
C LYS A 407 12.29 5.00 -21.33
N MET A 408 13.37 5.63 -21.77
CA MET A 408 13.60 7.05 -21.49
C MET A 408 12.80 7.98 -22.39
N VAL A 409 12.56 7.62 -23.66
CA VAL A 409 11.95 8.53 -24.65
C VAL A 409 10.56 8.06 -25.07
N THR A 410 10.47 6.87 -25.66
CA THR A 410 9.21 6.37 -26.27
C THR A 410 8.07 6.20 -25.26
N CYS A 411 8.39 5.64 -24.09
CA CYS A 411 7.41 5.39 -23.03
C CYS A 411 7.08 6.62 -22.17
N SER A 412 7.92 7.68 -22.21
CA SER A 412 7.78 8.89 -21.41
C SER A 412 7.19 10.03 -22.23
N ASP A 413 8.04 10.84 -22.88
CA ASP A 413 7.72 12.16 -23.39
C ASP A 413 8.24 12.40 -24.81
N GLU A 414 8.18 11.38 -25.67
CA GLU A 414 8.42 11.53 -27.11
C GLU A 414 7.61 12.70 -27.70
N PHE A 415 8.30 13.65 -28.33
CA PHE A 415 7.70 14.82 -28.94
C PHE A 415 8.31 15.10 -30.32
N SER A 416 7.45 15.49 -31.27
CA SER A 416 7.88 15.80 -32.64
C SER A 416 7.94 17.32 -32.83
N VAL A 417 9.11 17.82 -33.26
CA VAL A 417 9.38 19.26 -33.49
C VAL A 417 9.89 19.48 -34.90
N TYR A 418 9.58 20.66 -35.45
CA TYR A 418 10.21 21.12 -36.68
C TYR A 418 11.46 21.92 -36.35
N VAL A 419 12.57 21.60 -37.02
CA VAL A 419 13.85 22.30 -36.86
C VAL A 419 14.28 22.85 -38.22
N CYS A 420 14.69 24.10 -38.26
CA CYS A 420 15.18 24.75 -39.49
C CYS A 420 16.57 24.20 -39.87
N ALA A 421 16.76 23.83 -41.13
CA ALA A 421 18.04 23.32 -41.63
C ALA A 421 19.15 24.37 -41.61
N ASN A 422 18.81 25.66 -41.77
CA ASN A 422 19.81 26.73 -41.91
C ASN A 422 20.27 27.31 -40.56
N CYS A 423 19.35 27.54 -39.61
CA CYS A 423 19.68 28.16 -38.32
C CYS A 423 19.62 27.22 -37.11
N GLY A 424 19.10 26.00 -37.27
CA GLY A 424 19.04 25.02 -36.18
C GLY A 424 18.10 25.36 -35.03
N THR A 425 17.23 26.36 -35.19
CA THR A 425 16.22 26.73 -34.20
C THR A 425 14.89 26.04 -34.49
N PHE A 426 14.01 25.95 -33.49
CA PHE A 426 12.67 25.44 -33.69
C PHE A 426 11.87 26.32 -34.65
N ALA A 427 11.22 25.67 -35.62
CA ALA A 427 10.34 26.31 -36.58
C ALA A 427 8.89 26.24 -36.13
N SER A 428 8.08 27.18 -36.61
CA SER A 428 6.64 27.14 -36.40
C SER A 428 6.01 26.01 -37.21
N PRO A 429 5.13 25.19 -36.61
CA PRO A 429 4.42 24.15 -37.35
C PRO A 429 3.45 24.76 -38.37
N PRO A 430 3.05 24.01 -39.42
CA PRO A 430 2.02 24.45 -40.34
C PRO A 430 0.70 24.72 -39.60
N SER A 431 -0.04 25.74 -40.04
CA SER A 431 -1.32 26.10 -39.42
C SER A 431 -2.44 25.30 -40.06
N THR A 432 -3.02 24.35 -39.32
CA THR A 432 -4.17 23.55 -39.78
C THR A 432 -5.51 24.13 -39.37
N ASN A 433 -5.56 25.11 -38.45
CA ASN A 433 -6.79 25.72 -37.97
C ASN A 433 -6.92 27.18 -38.43
N ALA A 434 -7.93 27.44 -39.26
CA ALA A 434 -8.29 28.74 -39.81
C ALA A 434 -8.73 29.80 -38.78
N PHE A 435 -8.88 29.44 -37.51
CA PHE A 435 -9.80 30.15 -36.62
C PHE A 435 -9.20 31.31 -35.82
N ARG A 436 -7.86 31.48 -35.81
CA ARG A 436 -7.22 32.46 -34.90
C ARG A 436 -6.49 33.61 -35.56
N TYR A 437 -6.22 33.53 -36.87
CA TYR A 437 -5.57 34.61 -37.62
C TYR A 437 -6.21 34.71 -39.00
N LYS A 438 -6.71 35.89 -39.37
CA LYS A 438 -7.28 36.25 -40.69
C LYS A 438 -6.23 36.27 -41.82
N THR A 439 -5.21 35.43 -41.75
CA THR A 439 -4.12 35.35 -42.74
C THR A 439 -3.95 33.92 -43.23
N GLU A 440 -3.61 33.81 -44.50
CA GLU A 440 -3.54 32.61 -45.35
C GLU A 440 -3.08 31.34 -44.63
N PHE A 441 -3.74 30.22 -44.98
CA PHE A 441 -3.39 28.88 -44.53
C PHE A 441 -1.90 28.59 -44.80
N ARG A 442 -1.09 28.50 -43.75
CA ARG A 442 0.31 28.07 -43.87
C ARG A 442 0.36 26.55 -43.97
N THR A 443 0.44 26.05 -45.20
CA THR A 443 0.53 24.61 -45.50
C THR A 443 1.91 24.01 -45.17
N LYS A 444 2.95 24.84 -45.09
CA LYS A 444 4.34 24.42 -44.80
C LYS A 444 4.86 25.02 -43.50
N PRO A 445 5.71 24.29 -42.74
CA PRO A 445 6.42 24.86 -41.60
C PRO A 445 7.31 26.02 -42.05
N MET A 446 7.49 27.01 -41.18
CA MET A 446 8.30 28.20 -41.47
C MET A 446 9.16 28.56 -40.27
N CYS A 447 10.44 28.79 -40.52
CA CYS A 447 11.35 29.34 -39.53
C CYS A 447 11.05 30.84 -39.31
N THR A 448 10.90 31.26 -38.07
CA THR A 448 10.65 32.69 -37.74
C THR A 448 11.90 33.56 -37.93
N THR A 449 13.08 32.99 -37.71
CA THR A 449 14.37 33.71 -37.84
C THR A 449 14.79 33.88 -39.30
N CYS A 450 14.82 32.78 -40.06
CA CYS A 450 15.30 32.80 -41.46
C CYS A 450 14.19 33.02 -42.49
N ARG A 451 12.91 32.95 -42.10
CA ARG A 451 11.74 32.97 -43.00
C ARG A 451 11.79 31.92 -44.12
N THR A 452 12.58 30.87 -43.93
CA THR A 452 12.69 29.74 -44.85
C THR A 452 11.68 28.64 -44.52
N HIS A 453 11.29 27.90 -45.55
CA HIS A 453 10.44 26.72 -45.44
C HIS A 453 11.21 25.40 -45.34
N ASP A 454 12.55 25.45 -45.37
CA ASP A 454 13.39 24.26 -45.25
C ASP A 454 13.52 23.83 -43.78
N CYS A 455 12.44 23.24 -43.27
CA CYS A 455 12.34 22.72 -41.90
C CYS A 455 12.10 21.22 -41.95
N LYS A 456 12.82 20.45 -41.13
CA LYS A 456 12.68 19.00 -41.03
C LYS A 456 12.04 18.60 -39.70
N LEU A 457 11.32 17.48 -39.72
CA LEU A 457 10.71 16.90 -38.52
C LEU A 457 11.74 16.07 -37.75
N ALA A 458 11.96 16.39 -36.49
CA ALA A 458 12.81 15.64 -35.57
C ALA A 458 12.00 15.14 -34.37
N LYS A 459 12.30 13.92 -33.91
CA LYS A 459 11.74 13.34 -32.69
C LYS A 459 12.73 13.56 -31.55
N ILE A 460 12.31 14.25 -30.51
CA ILE A 460 13.12 14.56 -29.32
C ILE A 460 12.29 14.36 -28.05
N PRO A 461 12.92 14.20 -26.88
CA PRO A 461 12.21 14.29 -25.61
C PRO A 461 11.63 15.70 -25.41
N TYR A 462 10.40 15.80 -24.90
CA TYR A 462 9.77 17.07 -24.58
C TYR A 462 10.54 17.84 -23.50
N ALA A 463 11.14 17.13 -22.53
CA ALA A 463 12.03 17.73 -21.54
C ALA A 463 13.21 18.49 -22.19
N PHE A 464 13.77 17.95 -23.28
CA PHE A 464 14.84 18.61 -24.02
C PHE A 464 14.35 19.89 -24.72
N LYS A 465 13.13 19.87 -25.29
CA LYS A 465 12.51 21.09 -25.82
C LYS A 465 12.36 22.16 -24.73
N LEU A 466 11.87 21.81 -23.55
CA LEU A 466 11.77 22.75 -22.43
C LEU A 466 13.14 23.32 -22.06
N LEU A 467 14.15 22.48 -21.91
CA LEU A 467 15.53 22.91 -21.62
C LEU A 467 16.02 23.96 -22.63
N THR A 468 15.82 23.73 -23.92
CA THR A 468 16.23 24.70 -24.95
C THR A 468 15.44 26.02 -24.90
N GLN A 469 14.19 26.00 -24.44
CA GLN A 469 13.39 27.23 -24.25
C GLN A 469 13.85 28.01 -23.01
N GLU A 470 14.20 27.31 -21.92
CA GLU A 470 14.80 27.92 -20.72
C GLU A 470 16.18 28.54 -21.03
N LEU A 471 17.03 27.83 -21.79
CA LEU A 471 18.31 28.37 -22.26
C LEU A 471 18.10 29.64 -23.09
N LEU A 472 17.11 29.65 -23.99
CA LEU A 472 16.78 30.82 -24.80
C LEU A 472 16.29 32.00 -23.97
N ALA A 473 15.52 31.75 -22.90
CA ALA A 473 15.09 32.78 -21.96
C ALA A 473 16.28 33.41 -21.20
N MET A 474 17.34 32.64 -20.96
CA MET A 474 18.61 33.14 -20.40
C MET A 474 19.52 33.83 -21.43
N GLY A 475 19.10 33.94 -22.69
CA GLY A 475 19.90 34.52 -23.78
C GLY A 475 20.89 33.54 -24.44
N ILE A 476 20.82 32.26 -24.12
CA ILE A 476 21.68 31.22 -24.71
C ILE A 476 20.92 30.53 -25.86
N VAL A 477 21.44 30.67 -27.09
CA VAL A 477 20.82 30.05 -28.28
C VAL A 477 21.41 28.67 -28.54
N ALA A 478 20.65 27.61 -28.24
CA ALA A 478 20.99 26.24 -28.59
C ALA A 478 20.66 25.96 -30.08
N ARG A 479 21.67 25.94 -30.95
CA ARG A 479 21.50 25.62 -32.39
C ARG A 479 21.68 24.13 -32.64
N MET A 480 20.69 23.50 -33.26
CA MET A 480 20.72 22.07 -33.59
C MET A 480 21.24 21.86 -35.02
N THR A 481 22.22 20.98 -35.17
CA THR A 481 22.71 20.57 -36.49
C THR A 481 21.98 19.30 -36.92
N LEU A 482 21.21 19.38 -38.01
CA LEU A 482 20.50 18.22 -38.54
C LEU A 482 21.45 17.37 -39.39
N ARG A 483 21.42 16.06 -39.18
CA ARG A 483 22.11 15.07 -40.02
C ARG A 483 21.08 14.09 -40.61
N PRO A 484 21.33 13.55 -41.82
CA PRO A 484 20.50 12.49 -42.36
C PRO A 484 20.51 11.29 -41.42
N ARG A 485 19.40 10.55 -41.41
CA ARG A 485 19.28 9.33 -40.62
C ARG A 485 19.93 8.20 -41.41
N ASP A 486 21.14 7.82 -41.04
CA ASP A 486 21.81 6.65 -41.61
C ASP A 486 21.06 5.39 -41.11
N LEU A 487 20.39 4.71 -42.04
CA LEU A 487 19.59 3.49 -41.77
C LEU A 487 20.42 2.20 -41.92
N SER A 488 21.75 2.31 -42.06
CA SER A 488 22.67 1.20 -42.34
C SER A 488 23.28 0.52 -41.10
N THR A 489 22.86 0.91 -39.90
CA THR A 489 23.23 0.33 -38.60
C THR A 489 22.01 0.34 -37.70
#